data_AF-A0A1A8IQU8-F1
#
_entry.id   AF-A0A1A8IQU8-F1
#
_cell.length_a   1.000
_cell.length_b   1.000
_cell.length_c   1.000
_cell.angle_alpha   90.00
_cell.angle_beta   90.00
_cell.angle_gamma   90.00
#
_symmetry.space_group_name_H-M   'P 1'
#
loop_
_entity.id
_entity.type
_entity.pdbx_description
1 polymer ?
#
loop_
_entity_poly.entity_id
_entity_poly.type
_entity_poly.pdbx_seq_one_letter_code
_entity_poly.pdbx_strand_id
1 'polypeptide(L)'
;PNRESTLSQLAKTEVSLTLTSKFELLEGDDKDLKTLMTKTKKLVVDVIRIQPGETLPEILETPATSLQESEHKKIVERRAVQDAQTPEEMKSSPCVLEDSQLPLEQKKRRIQRNLRNLEQAGLVSATNNYQDLIKDIAKDIRYQRRHRQRRKAEFMKLQQTLTALNSKASFFQEQMNYYDTYIKTCLDNLNRKNSRRSIKLDGKGEEKGSKKWKPQSLKYTAARLYEKGVVLEIEGLQTNQFKNVMFDISPTEEVGDFEVKAKFMGVEMEKVQLHFQDLLQLQYEGVAVMKMFDKAKVNVNLLIFLLNKKFYGK
;
A
#
# COMPACT_ATOMS: atom_id res chain seq x y z
N PRO A 1 -17.31 -15.53 21.21
CA PRO A 1 -15.87 -15.23 21.06
C PRO A 1 -15.65 -14.25 19.89
N ASN A 2 -15.16 -13.05 20.23
CA ASN A 2 -15.34 -11.81 19.48
C ASN A 2 -14.62 -11.75 18.13
N ARG A 3 -15.40 -11.70 17.06
CA ARG A 3 -14.92 -11.46 15.69
C ARG A 3 -14.36 -10.05 15.51
N GLU A 4 -14.90 -9.08 16.24
CA GLU A 4 -14.41 -7.70 16.24
C GLU A 4 -13.01 -7.58 16.87
N SER A 5 -12.76 -8.28 17.99
CA SER A 5 -11.42 -8.26 18.61
C SER A 5 -10.36 -8.87 17.70
N THR A 6 -10.72 -9.90 16.91
CA THR A 6 -9.79 -10.49 15.93
C THR A 6 -9.48 -9.55 14.76
N LEU A 7 -10.46 -8.77 14.29
CA LEU A 7 -10.26 -7.80 13.21
C LEU A 7 -9.42 -6.60 13.68
N SER A 8 -9.66 -6.11 14.90
CA SER A 8 -8.86 -5.03 15.48
C SER A 8 -7.41 -5.44 15.76
N GLN A 9 -7.16 -6.73 16.02
CA GLN A 9 -5.79 -7.26 16.15
C GLN A 9 -5.09 -7.38 14.80
N LEU A 10 -5.78 -7.85 13.76
CA LEU A 10 -5.25 -7.96 12.39
C LEU A 10 -4.95 -6.59 11.74
N ALA A 11 -5.70 -5.54 12.13
CA ALA A 11 -5.45 -4.17 11.65
C ALA A 11 -4.18 -3.53 12.25
N LYS A 12 -3.67 -4.06 13.38
CA LYS A 12 -2.48 -3.56 14.08
C LYS A 12 -1.21 -4.35 13.76
N THR A 13 -1.33 -5.47 13.06
CA THR A 13 -0.16 -6.27 12.65
C THR A 13 0.40 -5.73 11.34
N GLU A 14 1.53 -5.04 11.43
CA GLU A 14 2.35 -4.72 10.27
C GLU A 14 2.87 -6.04 9.67
N VAL A 15 2.37 -6.38 8.48
CA VAL A 15 2.82 -7.57 7.74
C VAL A 15 4.04 -7.17 6.90
N SER A 16 5.24 -7.44 7.41
CA SER A 16 6.48 -7.31 6.64
C SER A 16 6.72 -8.60 5.86
N LEU A 17 6.68 -8.50 4.52
CA LEU A 17 7.05 -9.59 3.63
C LEU A 17 8.51 -9.39 3.20
N THR A 18 9.43 -10.13 3.81
CA THR A 18 10.82 -10.16 3.39
C THR A 18 11.00 -11.20 2.28
N LEU A 19 11.37 -10.73 1.08
CA LEU A 19 11.73 -11.58 -0.05
C LEU A 19 13.12 -12.16 0.18
N THR A 20 13.21 -13.28 0.89
CA THR A 20 14.46 -14.06 0.96
C THR A 20 14.64 -14.81 -0.35
N SER A 21 15.64 -14.43 -1.13
CA SER A 21 16.08 -15.18 -2.31
C SER A 21 16.42 -16.62 -1.88
N LYS A 22 15.65 -17.62 -2.36
CA LYS A 22 15.85 -19.05 -2.07
C LYS A 22 17.11 -19.65 -2.72
N PHE A 23 17.93 -18.83 -3.36
CA PHE A 23 19.19 -19.27 -3.92
C PHE A 23 20.25 -19.14 -2.83
N GLU A 24 20.50 -20.24 -2.12
CA GLU A 24 21.69 -20.41 -1.30
C GLU A 24 22.91 -19.97 -2.11
N LEU A 25 23.57 -18.91 -1.65
CA LEU A 25 24.81 -18.43 -2.21
C LEU A 25 25.92 -19.39 -1.78
N LEU A 26 26.01 -20.57 -2.40
CA LEU A 26 27.16 -21.47 -2.25
C LEU A 26 28.47 -20.72 -2.60
N GLU A 27 29.57 -20.96 -1.92
CA GLU A 27 30.81 -20.18 -2.11
C GLU A 27 31.64 -20.61 -3.34
N GLY A 28 32.39 -19.63 -3.89
CA GLY A 28 33.50 -19.72 -4.84
C GLY A 28 33.52 -20.88 -5.85
N ASP A 29 34.44 -21.82 -5.65
CA ASP A 29 34.79 -22.88 -6.61
C ASP A 29 33.62 -23.83 -6.91
N ASP A 30 32.76 -24.07 -5.91
CA ASP A 30 31.60 -24.93 -6.04
C ASP A 30 30.51 -24.28 -6.91
N LYS A 31 30.40 -22.96 -6.82
CA LYS A 31 29.58 -22.15 -7.74
C LYS A 31 30.17 -22.13 -9.14
N ASP A 32 31.47 -22.02 -9.29
CA ASP A 32 32.11 -21.96 -10.60
C ASP A 32 31.99 -23.30 -11.35
N LEU A 33 32.15 -24.43 -10.66
CA LEU A 33 31.89 -25.76 -11.22
C LEU A 33 30.39 -25.97 -11.56
N LYS A 34 29.47 -25.54 -10.69
CA LYS A 34 28.02 -25.65 -10.94
C LYS A 34 27.54 -24.72 -12.06
N THR A 35 28.10 -23.53 -12.17
CA THR A 35 27.81 -22.60 -13.27
C THR A 35 28.40 -23.12 -14.59
N LEU A 36 29.62 -23.67 -14.57
CA LEU A 36 30.23 -24.35 -15.71
C LEU A 36 29.38 -25.55 -16.18
N MET A 37 28.91 -26.37 -15.24
CA MET A 37 27.98 -27.48 -15.50
C MET A 37 26.69 -26.97 -16.15
N THR A 38 26.09 -25.91 -15.61
CA THR A 38 24.85 -25.34 -16.13
C THR A 38 25.03 -24.75 -17.54
N LYS A 39 26.15 -24.05 -17.79
CA LYS A 39 26.52 -23.55 -19.13
C LYS A 39 26.71 -24.71 -20.11
N THR A 40 27.39 -25.76 -19.68
CA THR A 40 27.68 -26.94 -20.52
C THR A 40 26.40 -27.69 -20.86
N LYS A 41 25.50 -27.91 -19.89
CA LYS A 41 24.17 -28.48 -20.13
C LYS A 41 23.37 -27.67 -21.15
N LYS A 42 23.38 -26.33 -21.06
CA LYS A 42 22.69 -25.45 -22.03
C LYS A 42 23.26 -25.59 -23.45
N LEU A 43 24.60 -25.59 -23.57
CA LEU A 43 25.27 -25.78 -24.86
C LEU A 43 24.95 -27.15 -25.46
N VAL A 44 24.96 -28.21 -24.64
CA VAL A 44 24.61 -29.57 -25.06
C VAL A 44 23.17 -29.65 -25.57
N VAL A 45 22.21 -29.06 -24.85
CA VAL A 45 20.80 -28.99 -25.29
C VAL A 45 20.66 -28.26 -26.63
N ASP A 46 21.43 -27.18 -26.83
CA ASP A 46 21.42 -26.45 -28.10
C ASP A 46 21.96 -27.28 -29.26
N VAL A 47 23.01 -28.08 -29.04
CA VAL A 47 23.59 -28.97 -30.06
C VAL A 47 22.64 -30.14 -30.38
N ILE A 48 22.14 -30.85 -29.36
CA ILE A 48 21.24 -32.02 -29.52
C ILE A 48 19.95 -31.62 -30.25
N ARG A 49 19.47 -30.39 -30.07
CA ARG A 49 18.24 -29.91 -30.73
C ARG A 49 18.34 -29.87 -32.26
N ILE A 50 19.55 -29.71 -32.80
CA ILE A 50 19.79 -29.54 -34.23
C ILE A 50 20.43 -30.81 -34.82
N GLN A 51 21.27 -31.48 -34.04
CA GLN A 51 21.96 -32.70 -34.44
C GLN A 51 21.51 -33.87 -33.56
N PRO A 52 20.59 -34.70 -34.05
CA PRO A 52 20.25 -35.95 -33.39
C PRO A 52 21.41 -36.94 -33.56
N GLY A 53 21.74 -37.67 -32.50
CA GLY A 53 22.69 -38.78 -32.50
C GLY A 53 22.46 -39.67 -31.28
N GLU A 54 23.02 -40.88 -31.28
CA GLU A 54 22.77 -41.87 -30.23
C GLU A 54 23.59 -41.60 -28.98
N THR A 55 24.81 -41.09 -29.14
CA THR A 55 25.70 -40.77 -28.02
C THR A 55 26.25 -39.34 -28.10
N LEU A 56 26.47 -38.71 -26.94
CA LEU A 56 27.05 -37.36 -26.87
C LEU A 56 28.42 -37.23 -27.58
N PRO A 57 29.40 -38.16 -27.43
CA PRO A 57 30.68 -38.06 -28.14
C PRO A 57 30.51 -38.10 -29.66
N GLU A 58 29.66 -38.98 -30.18
CA GLU A 58 29.36 -39.09 -31.62
C GLU A 58 28.75 -37.80 -32.19
N ILE A 59 27.83 -37.16 -31.45
CA ILE A 59 27.26 -35.86 -31.82
C ILE A 59 28.36 -34.78 -31.85
N LEU A 60 29.32 -34.82 -30.93
CA LEU A 60 30.42 -33.84 -30.88
C LEU A 60 31.45 -34.06 -31.99
N GLU A 61 31.67 -35.29 -32.44
CA GLU A 61 32.62 -35.66 -33.49
C GLU A 61 32.06 -35.48 -34.91
N THR A 62 30.75 -35.64 -35.10
CA THR A 62 30.11 -35.47 -36.41
C THR A 62 30.19 -33.99 -36.86
N PRO A 63 30.70 -33.65 -38.06
CA PRO A 63 30.79 -32.26 -38.51
C PRO A 63 29.41 -31.63 -38.71
N ALA A 64 29.31 -30.31 -38.53
CA ALA A 64 28.06 -29.58 -38.75
C ALA A 64 27.79 -29.39 -40.25
N THR A 65 26.59 -29.75 -40.71
CA THR A 65 26.16 -29.44 -42.08
C THR A 65 25.76 -27.96 -42.17
N SER A 66 26.01 -27.30 -43.30
CA SER A 66 25.65 -25.89 -43.53
C SER A 66 24.16 -25.58 -43.30
N LEU A 67 23.27 -26.53 -43.58
CA LEU A 67 21.84 -26.43 -43.30
C LEU A 67 21.56 -26.32 -41.80
N GLN A 68 22.20 -27.17 -40.99
CA GLN A 68 22.05 -27.20 -39.53
C GLN A 68 22.57 -25.91 -38.87
N GLU A 69 23.64 -25.33 -39.41
CA GLU A 69 24.13 -24.02 -38.96
C GLU A 69 23.16 -22.88 -39.27
N SER A 70 22.50 -22.93 -40.43
CA SER A 70 21.49 -21.92 -40.80
C SER A 70 20.27 -21.99 -39.88
N GLU A 71 19.84 -23.21 -39.51
CA GLU A 71 18.74 -23.42 -38.56
C GLU A 71 19.11 -22.95 -37.15
N HIS A 72 20.35 -23.21 -36.74
CA HIS A 72 20.91 -22.71 -35.48
C HIS A 72 20.84 -21.18 -35.40
N LYS A 73 21.33 -20.48 -36.44
CA LYS A 73 21.28 -19.01 -36.51
C LYS A 73 19.86 -18.47 -36.35
N LYS A 74 18.88 -19.06 -37.06
CA LYS A 74 17.46 -18.69 -36.94
C LYS A 74 16.88 -18.93 -35.54
N ILE A 75 17.38 -19.92 -34.80
CA ILE A 75 16.95 -20.18 -33.42
C ILE A 75 17.57 -19.16 -32.46
N VAL A 76 18.85 -18.85 -32.63
CA VAL A 76 19.59 -17.88 -31.82
C VAL A 76 19.01 -16.47 -32.00
N GLU A 77 18.76 -16.05 -33.24
CA GLU A 77 18.15 -14.74 -33.54
C GLU A 77 16.76 -14.60 -32.90
N ARG A 78 15.91 -15.64 -33.02
CA ARG A 78 14.59 -15.63 -32.37
C ARG A 78 14.68 -15.51 -30.85
N ARG A 79 15.67 -16.14 -30.22
CA ARG A 79 15.91 -16.01 -28.77
C ARG A 79 16.42 -14.62 -28.41
N ALA A 80 17.35 -14.06 -29.18
CA ALA A 80 17.88 -12.71 -28.94
C ALA A 80 16.79 -11.63 -29.02
N VAL A 81 15.85 -11.75 -29.97
CA VAL A 81 14.70 -10.84 -30.06
C VAL A 81 13.76 -10.98 -28.86
N GLN A 82 13.51 -12.20 -28.38
CA GLN A 82 12.68 -12.43 -27.19
C GLN A 82 13.35 -11.89 -25.92
N ASP A 83 14.66 -12.09 -25.78
CA ASP A 83 15.42 -11.59 -24.63
C ASP A 83 15.54 -10.05 -24.65
N ALA A 84 15.63 -9.43 -25.83
CA ALA A 84 15.57 -7.97 -25.97
C ALA A 84 14.23 -7.36 -25.54
N GLN A 85 13.13 -8.13 -25.64
CA GLN A 85 11.79 -7.71 -25.18
C GLN A 85 11.56 -7.96 -23.68
N THR A 86 12.44 -8.71 -23.01
CA THR A 86 12.31 -8.94 -21.55
C THR A 86 12.89 -7.77 -20.73
N PRO A 87 12.22 -7.35 -19.63
CA PRO A 87 12.71 -6.28 -18.76
C PRO A 87 14.11 -6.56 -18.20
N GLU A 88 14.94 -5.51 -18.06
CA GLU A 88 16.34 -5.55 -17.58
C GLU A 88 16.53 -6.39 -16.31
N GLU A 89 15.62 -6.31 -15.35
CA GLU A 89 15.68 -7.02 -14.06
C GLU A 89 15.54 -8.56 -14.18
N MET A 90 15.07 -9.06 -15.33
CA MET A 90 14.93 -10.49 -15.63
C MET A 90 15.97 -11.00 -16.63
N LYS A 91 16.91 -10.16 -17.08
CA LYS A 91 17.92 -10.57 -18.07
C LYS A 91 18.89 -11.59 -17.48
N SER A 92 19.23 -12.59 -18.29
CA SER A 92 20.27 -13.57 -17.93
C SER A 92 21.64 -12.89 -17.90
N SER A 93 22.54 -13.37 -17.03
CA SER A 93 23.89 -12.83 -16.88
C SER A 93 24.62 -12.74 -18.24
N PRO A 94 25.38 -11.66 -18.53
CA PRO A 94 25.98 -11.39 -19.84
C PRO A 94 26.80 -12.56 -20.42
N CYS A 95 27.56 -13.25 -19.57
CA CYS A 95 28.40 -14.39 -19.95
C CYS A 95 27.59 -15.59 -20.48
N VAL A 96 26.34 -15.77 -20.02
CA VAL A 96 25.45 -16.85 -20.49
C VAL A 96 24.86 -16.53 -21.87
N LEU A 97 24.71 -15.24 -22.18
CA LEU A 97 24.20 -14.78 -23.47
C LEU A 97 25.25 -14.93 -24.58
N GLU A 98 26.51 -14.64 -24.26
CA GLU A 98 27.63 -14.74 -25.21
C GLU A 98 27.87 -16.18 -25.67
N ASP A 99 27.84 -17.16 -24.74
CA ASP A 99 27.92 -18.60 -25.05
C ASP A 99 26.78 -19.09 -25.96
N SER A 100 25.61 -18.47 -25.86
CA SER A 100 24.42 -18.88 -26.62
C SER A 100 24.44 -18.45 -28.08
N GLN A 101 25.21 -17.41 -28.43
CA GLN A 101 25.30 -16.84 -29.78
C GLN A 101 26.40 -17.47 -30.64
N LEU A 102 27.23 -18.34 -30.07
CA LEU A 102 28.35 -18.96 -30.79
C LEU A 102 27.89 -19.93 -31.90
N PRO A 103 28.62 -20.00 -33.03
CA PRO A 103 28.41 -21.02 -34.06
C PRO A 103 28.43 -22.45 -33.49
N LEU A 104 27.73 -23.37 -34.17
CA LEU A 104 27.57 -24.75 -33.70
C LEU A 104 28.92 -25.46 -33.46
N GLU A 105 29.89 -25.31 -34.36
CA GLU A 105 31.23 -25.87 -34.19
C GLU A 105 31.98 -25.29 -32.98
N GLN A 106 31.84 -23.98 -32.74
CA GLN A 106 32.46 -23.34 -31.58
C GLN A 106 31.82 -23.80 -30.27
N LYS A 107 30.49 -24.01 -30.26
CA LYS A 107 29.78 -24.63 -29.13
C LYS A 107 30.32 -26.03 -28.85
N LYS A 108 30.53 -26.87 -29.88
CA LYS A 108 31.11 -28.22 -29.72
C LYS A 108 32.52 -28.19 -29.13
N ARG A 109 33.41 -27.33 -29.64
CA ARG A 109 34.77 -27.17 -29.08
C ARG A 109 34.75 -26.70 -27.63
N ARG A 110 33.84 -25.78 -27.26
CA ARG A 110 33.66 -25.36 -25.86
C ARG A 110 33.12 -26.49 -24.99
N ILE A 111 32.13 -27.25 -25.47
CA ILE A 111 31.61 -28.42 -24.74
C ILE A 111 32.74 -29.41 -24.47
N GLN A 112 33.55 -29.77 -25.47
CA GLN A 112 34.67 -30.70 -25.29
C GLN A 112 35.70 -30.22 -24.24
N ARG A 113 36.03 -28.92 -24.21
CA ARG A 113 36.92 -28.35 -23.18
C ARG A 113 36.28 -28.40 -21.80
N ASN A 114 35.00 -28.03 -21.70
CA ASN A 114 34.28 -28.04 -20.44
C ASN A 114 34.09 -29.46 -19.90
N LEU A 115 33.82 -30.45 -20.77
CA LEU A 115 33.71 -31.86 -20.38
C LEU A 115 35.02 -32.37 -19.80
N ARG A 116 36.18 -32.02 -20.36
CA ARG A 116 37.49 -32.37 -19.79
C ARG A 116 37.71 -31.74 -18.41
N ASN A 117 37.33 -30.47 -18.23
CA ASN A 117 37.42 -29.81 -16.92
C ASN A 117 36.47 -30.42 -15.88
N LEU A 118 35.26 -30.81 -16.31
CA LEU A 118 34.28 -31.46 -15.43
C LEU A 118 34.65 -32.91 -15.10
N GLU A 119 35.35 -33.60 -16.00
CA GLU A 119 35.91 -34.93 -15.77
C GLU A 119 37.08 -34.87 -14.78
N GLN A 120 37.97 -33.88 -14.91
CA GLN A 120 39.03 -33.62 -13.93
C GLN A 120 38.46 -33.30 -12.53
N ALA A 121 37.30 -32.66 -12.48
CA ALA A 121 36.57 -32.40 -11.23
C ALA A 121 35.75 -33.60 -10.72
N GLY A 122 35.75 -34.73 -11.43
CA GLY A 122 35.02 -35.95 -11.05
C GLY A 122 33.49 -35.87 -11.16
N LEU A 123 32.95 -34.83 -11.80
CA LEU A 123 31.49 -34.62 -11.91
C LEU A 123 30.86 -35.39 -13.07
N VAL A 124 31.65 -35.78 -14.07
CA VAL A 124 31.18 -36.53 -15.23
C VAL A 124 32.23 -37.57 -15.62
N SER A 125 31.77 -38.77 -15.99
CA SER A 125 32.66 -39.84 -16.44
C SER A 125 32.59 -40.02 -17.96
N ALA A 126 33.73 -39.99 -18.65
CA ALA A 126 33.83 -40.36 -20.06
C ALA A 126 33.56 -41.85 -20.30
N THR A 127 33.76 -42.71 -19.28
CA THR A 127 33.53 -44.17 -19.40
C THR A 127 32.07 -44.52 -19.66
N ASN A 128 31.15 -43.67 -19.22
CA ASN A 128 29.70 -43.84 -19.39
C ASN A 128 29.16 -43.06 -20.60
N ASN A 129 30.00 -42.64 -21.55
CA ASN A 129 29.61 -41.81 -22.70
C ASN A 129 28.81 -40.55 -22.29
N TYR A 130 29.12 -39.98 -21.11
CA TYR A 130 28.42 -38.83 -20.54
C TYR A 130 26.90 -39.02 -20.33
N GLN A 131 26.42 -40.26 -20.17
CA GLN A 131 24.99 -40.56 -19.98
C GLN A 131 24.40 -39.93 -18.71
N ASP A 132 25.18 -39.80 -17.64
CA ASP A 132 24.73 -39.15 -16.39
C ASP A 132 24.40 -37.67 -16.62
N LEU A 133 25.19 -36.99 -17.45
CA LEU A 133 24.94 -35.60 -17.86
C LEU A 133 23.62 -35.49 -18.65
N ILE A 134 23.37 -36.41 -19.59
CA ILE A 134 22.12 -36.45 -20.39
C ILE A 134 20.92 -36.73 -19.48
N LYS A 135 21.03 -37.67 -18.54
CA LYS A 135 19.98 -38.00 -17.57
C LYS A 135 19.63 -36.79 -16.71
N ASP A 136 20.64 -36.03 -16.30
CA ASP A 136 20.43 -34.80 -15.55
C ASP A 136 19.81 -33.69 -16.39
N ILE A 137 20.21 -33.52 -17.66
CA ILE A 137 19.53 -32.63 -18.61
C ILE A 137 18.04 -33.01 -18.74
N ALA A 138 17.72 -34.30 -18.83
CA ALA A 138 16.35 -34.78 -18.91
C ALA A 138 15.55 -34.52 -17.62
N LYS A 139 16.18 -34.62 -16.44
CA LYS A 139 15.57 -34.19 -15.17
C LYS A 139 15.34 -32.67 -15.18
N ASP A 140 16.32 -31.90 -15.60
CA ASP A 140 16.27 -30.43 -15.64
C ASP A 140 15.14 -29.94 -16.57
N ILE A 141 14.95 -30.54 -17.74
CA ILE A 141 13.83 -30.22 -18.65
C ILE A 141 12.48 -30.48 -17.97
N ARG A 142 12.32 -31.62 -17.29
CA ARG A 142 11.09 -31.96 -16.57
C ARG A 142 10.83 -31.02 -15.40
N TYR A 143 11.88 -30.72 -14.63
CA TYR A 143 11.83 -29.78 -13.51
C TYR A 143 11.46 -28.38 -14.01
N GLN A 144 12.12 -27.89 -15.06
CA GLN A 144 11.84 -26.58 -15.67
C GLN A 144 10.39 -26.48 -16.16
N ARG A 145 9.84 -27.55 -16.75
CA ARG A 145 8.43 -27.60 -17.14
C ARG A 145 7.49 -27.51 -15.93
N ARG A 146 7.73 -28.30 -14.88
CA ARG A 146 6.94 -28.26 -13.64
C ARG A 146 7.04 -26.89 -12.95
N HIS A 147 8.22 -26.27 -12.95
CA HIS A 147 8.44 -24.92 -12.43
C HIS A 147 7.68 -23.86 -13.22
N ARG A 148 7.67 -23.92 -14.55
CA ARG A 148 6.87 -23.01 -15.39
C ARG A 148 5.38 -23.15 -15.08
N GLN A 149 4.89 -24.38 -14.90
CA GLN A 149 3.49 -24.62 -14.54
C GLN A 149 3.12 -24.06 -13.17
N ARG A 150 3.97 -24.29 -12.14
CA ARG A 150 3.77 -23.72 -10.80
C ARG A 150 3.76 -22.19 -10.83
N ARG A 151 4.75 -21.56 -11.47
CA ARG A 151 4.80 -20.10 -11.61
C ARG A 151 3.57 -19.54 -12.32
N LYS A 152 3.09 -20.20 -13.39
CA LYS A 152 1.87 -19.77 -14.09
C LYS A 152 0.64 -19.83 -13.18
N ALA A 153 0.50 -20.89 -12.38
CA ALA A 153 -0.60 -21.02 -11.42
C ALA A 153 -0.53 -19.97 -10.31
N GLU A 154 0.66 -19.72 -9.75
CA GLU A 154 0.88 -18.67 -8.75
C GLU A 154 0.60 -17.27 -9.31
N PHE A 155 1.05 -16.98 -10.52
CA PHE A 155 0.76 -15.73 -11.22
C PHE A 155 -0.75 -15.51 -11.37
N MET A 156 -1.49 -16.53 -11.80
CA MET A 156 -2.95 -16.44 -11.91
C MET A 156 -3.61 -16.17 -10.56
N LYS A 157 -3.14 -16.82 -9.48
CA LYS A 157 -3.63 -16.55 -8.12
C LYS A 157 -3.36 -15.10 -7.69
N LEU A 158 -2.14 -14.60 -7.92
CA LEU A 158 -1.77 -13.22 -7.59
C LEU A 158 -2.62 -12.20 -8.37
N GLN A 159 -2.84 -12.45 -9.66
CA GLN A 159 -3.69 -11.60 -10.48
C GLN A 159 -5.14 -11.58 -9.96
N GLN A 160 -5.67 -12.72 -9.55
CA GLN A 160 -7.00 -12.82 -8.95
C GLN A 160 -7.07 -12.10 -7.59
N THR A 161 -6.03 -12.22 -6.76
CA THR A 161 -5.96 -11.49 -5.48
C THR A 161 -5.91 -9.98 -5.72
N LEU A 162 -5.14 -9.53 -6.70
CA LEU A 162 -5.05 -8.11 -7.06
C LEU A 162 -6.41 -7.57 -7.51
N THR A 163 -7.13 -8.28 -8.37
CA THR A 163 -8.47 -7.83 -8.82
C THR A 163 -9.47 -7.81 -7.67
N ALA A 164 -9.44 -8.80 -6.76
CA ALA A 164 -10.28 -8.83 -5.57
C ALA A 164 -9.96 -7.72 -4.57
N LEU A 165 -8.68 -7.35 -4.42
CA LEU A 165 -8.26 -6.22 -3.58
C LEU A 165 -8.71 -4.89 -4.18
N ASN A 166 -8.58 -4.71 -5.49
CA ASN A 166 -9.04 -3.50 -6.18
C ASN A 166 -10.56 -3.33 -6.07
N SER A 167 -11.35 -4.40 -6.21
CA SER A 167 -12.80 -4.32 -6.03
C SER A 167 -13.19 -4.02 -4.57
N LYS A 168 -12.44 -4.53 -3.60
CA LYS A 168 -12.62 -4.19 -2.19
C LYS A 168 -12.26 -2.73 -1.91
N ALA A 169 -11.19 -2.22 -2.51
CA ALA A 169 -10.80 -0.82 -2.40
C ALA A 169 -11.86 0.11 -3.00
N SER A 170 -12.39 -0.20 -4.19
CA SER A 170 -13.46 0.58 -4.81
C SER A 170 -14.74 0.57 -3.96
N PHE A 171 -15.11 -0.58 -3.39
CA PHE A 171 -16.26 -0.67 -2.49
C PHE A 171 -16.12 0.26 -1.28
N PHE A 172 -14.97 0.27 -0.61
CA PHE A 172 -14.77 1.18 0.53
C PHE A 172 -14.72 2.64 0.11
N GLN A 173 -14.17 2.94 -1.07
CA GLN A 173 -14.19 4.29 -1.62
C GLN A 173 -15.63 4.77 -1.85
N GLU A 174 -16.50 3.92 -2.38
CA GLU A 174 -17.94 4.22 -2.54
C GLU A 174 -18.63 4.44 -1.19
N GLN A 175 -18.31 3.62 -0.18
CA GLN A 175 -18.83 3.80 1.18
C GLN A 175 -18.37 5.14 1.78
N MET A 176 -17.09 5.49 1.66
CA MET A 176 -16.56 6.79 2.11
C MET A 176 -17.30 7.94 1.42
N ASN A 177 -17.44 7.87 0.08
CA ASN A 177 -18.16 8.88 -0.69
C ASN A 177 -19.64 9.01 -0.26
N TYR A 178 -20.28 7.88 0.08
CA TYR A 178 -21.65 7.87 0.60
C TYR A 178 -21.74 8.60 1.95
N TYR A 179 -20.84 8.29 2.89
CA TYR A 179 -20.79 8.97 4.18
C TYR A 179 -20.47 10.46 4.03
N ASP A 180 -19.53 10.83 3.16
CA ASP A 180 -19.21 12.23 2.88
C ASP A 180 -20.42 12.99 2.32
N THR A 181 -21.15 12.37 1.40
CA THR A 181 -22.37 12.96 0.82
C THR A 181 -23.45 13.11 1.88
N TYR A 182 -23.60 12.12 2.77
CA TYR A 182 -24.54 12.19 3.90
C TYR A 182 -24.18 13.32 4.86
N ILE A 183 -22.92 13.44 5.26
CA ILE A 183 -22.41 14.51 6.13
C ILE A 183 -22.66 15.87 5.48
N LYS A 184 -22.29 16.05 4.20
CA LYS A 184 -22.55 17.29 3.46
C LYS A 184 -24.05 17.63 3.43
N THR A 185 -24.91 16.64 3.19
CA THR A 185 -26.37 16.85 3.21
C THR A 185 -26.88 17.26 4.60
N CYS A 186 -26.33 16.69 5.67
CA CYS A 186 -26.64 17.09 7.05
C CYS A 186 -26.21 18.54 7.31
N LEU A 187 -25.00 18.93 6.88
CA LEU A 187 -24.48 20.30 7.00
C LEU A 187 -25.30 21.31 6.17
N ASP A 188 -25.68 20.97 4.94
CA ASP A 188 -26.52 21.83 4.10
C ASP A 188 -27.92 22.05 4.69
N ASN A 189 -28.50 21.01 5.30
CA ASN A 189 -29.77 21.11 6.03
C ASN A 189 -29.65 21.98 7.29
N LEU A 190 -28.49 22.01 7.94
CA LEU A 190 -28.19 22.96 9.01
C LEU A 190 -28.10 24.39 8.45
N ASN A 191 -27.45 24.58 7.30
CA ASN A 191 -27.28 25.90 6.67
C ASN A 191 -28.61 26.53 6.21
N ARG A 192 -29.48 25.75 5.55
CA ARG A 192 -30.82 26.20 5.11
C ARG A 192 -31.74 26.62 6.28
N LYS A 193 -31.56 26.03 7.47
CA LYS A 193 -32.34 26.38 8.67
C LYS A 193 -31.86 27.67 9.33
N ASN A 194 -30.59 28.04 9.17
CA ASN A 194 -30.07 29.33 9.65
C ASN A 194 -30.52 30.50 8.77
N SER A 195 -30.63 30.30 7.45
CA SER A 195 -31.17 31.32 6.53
C SER A 195 -32.67 31.60 6.76
N ARG A 196 -33.48 30.61 7.15
CA ARG A 196 -34.93 30.83 7.43
C ARG A 196 -35.22 31.63 8.70
N ARG A 197 -34.24 31.89 9.58
CA ARG A 197 -34.39 32.78 10.73
C ARG A 197 -34.22 34.27 10.39
N SER A 198 -33.88 34.62 9.15
CA SER A 198 -33.69 36.03 8.72
C SER A 198 -34.88 36.66 7.98
N ILE A 199 -36.06 36.02 7.93
CA ILE A 199 -37.23 36.53 7.21
C ILE A 199 -38.42 36.75 8.16
N LYS A 200 -38.46 37.96 8.75
CA LYS A 200 -39.60 38.75 9.31
C LYS A 200 -38.96 39.95 10.04
N LEU A 201 -39.35 41.22 9.90
CA LEU A 201 -40.56 41.89 9.41
C LEU A 201 -40.15 43.34 9.05
N ASP A 202 -40.76 43.89 7.99
CA ASP A 202 -40.63 45.28 7.53
C ASP A 202 -40.86 46.32 8.64
N GLY A 203 -40.01 47.35 8.64
CA GLY A 203 -40.17 48.58 9.41
C GLY A 203 -39.27 49.68 8.86
N LYS A 204 -39.85 50.60 8.08
CA LYS A 204 -39.24 51.82 7.52
C LYS A 204 -38.35 52.54 8.54
N GLY A 205 -37.13 52.91 8.15
CA GLY A 205 -36.27 53.80 8.92
C GLY A 205 -34.86 53.94 8.33
N GLU A 206 -34.69 55.04 7.61
CA GLU A 206 -33.50 55.76 7.09
C GLU A 206 -32.04 55.31 7.39
N GLU A 207 -31.19 55.72 6.44
CA GLU A 207 -29.74 55.54 6.30
C GLU A 207 -28.90 55.78 7.58
N LYS A 208 -27.98 54.84 7.87
CA LYS A 208 -26.52 55.07 8.10
C LYS A 208 -25.88 53.86 8.76
N GLY A 209 -24.77 53.42 8.18
CA GLY A 209 -23.78 52.55 8.83
C GLY A 209 -23.96 51.06 8.55
N SER A 210 -22.96 50.50 7.88
CA SER A 210 -22.69 49.08 7.68
C SER A 210 -22.72 48.27 8.99
N LYS A 211 -23.90 47.87 9.45
CA LYS A 211 -24.05 46.80 10.43
C LYS A 211 -23.92 45.47 9.69
N LYS A 212 -22.67 45.00 9.53
CA LYS A 212 -22.42 43.57 9.38
C LYS A 212 -23.20 42.88 10.49
N TRP A 213 -24.12 42.00 10.12
CA TRP A 213 -24.92 41.19 11.03
C TRP A 213 -23.92 40.37 11.85
N LYS A 214 -23.52 40.86 13.03
CA LYS A 214 -22.58 40.12 13.89
C LYS A 214 -23.34 38.87 14.34
N PRO A 215 -22.83 37.66 14.07
CA PRO A 215 -23.41 36.47 14.65
C PRO A 215 -23.49 36.67 16.16
N GLN A 216 -24.67 36.47 16.73
CA GLN A 216 -24.94 36.79 18.12
C GLN A 216 -24.08 35.89 19.02
N SER A 217 -22.94 36.42 19.47
CA SER A 217 -22.06 35.73 20.42
C SER A 217 -22.82 35.45 21.72
N LEU A 218 -22.80 34.20 22.15
CA LEU A 218 -23.44 33.77 23.39
C LEU A 218 -22.42 33.81 24.52
N LYS A 219 -22.72 34.59 25.54
CA LYS A 219 -21.87 34.73 26.72
C LYS A 219 -22.41 33.88 27.86
N TYR A 220 -21.61 32.95 28.35
CA TYR A 220 -21.93 32.13 29.51
C TYR A 220 -20.85 32.25 30.57
N THR A 221 -21.23 32.48 31.81
CA THR A 221 -20.29 32.33 32.94
C THR A 221 -19.96 30.86 33.15
N ALA A 222 -18.73 30.55 33.56
CA ALA A 222 -18.33 29.16 33.83
C ALA A 222 -19.19 28.53 34.92
N ALA A 223 -19.63 29.32 35.92
CA ALA A 223 -20.55 28.87 36.95
C ALA A 223 -21.88 28.33 36.36
N ARG A 224 -22.44 29.02 35.35
CA ARG A 224 -23.68 28.57 34.67
C ARG A 224 -23.46 27.34 33.80
N LEU A 225 -22.29 27.18 33.20
CA LEU A 225 -21.97 25.98 32.44
C LEU A 225 -21.71 24.78 33.37
N TYR A 226 -21.16 25.03 34.55
CA TYR A 226 -20.96 24.04 35.60
C TYR A 226 -22.29 23.56 36.20
N GLU A 227 -23.20 24.47 36.52
CA GLU A 227 -24.56 24.12 36.97
C GLU A 227 -25.33 23.27 35.94
N LYS A 228 -25.09 23.51 34.65
CA LYS A 228 -25.69 22.74 33.55
C LYS A 228 -24.97 21.42 33.26
N GLY A 229 -23.87 21.12 33.97
CA GLY A 229 -23.04 19.94 33.75
C GLY A 229 -22.24 19.96 32.44
N VAL A 230 -22.22 21.08 31.71
CA VAL A 230 -21.45 21.23 30.47
C VAL A 230 -19.97 21.33 30.81
N VAL A 231 -19.60 22.13 31.81
CA VAL A 231 -18.24 22.17 32.35
C VAL A 231 -18.21 21.29 33.60
N LEU A 232 -17.24 20.38 33.68
CA LEU A 232 -17.07 19.49 34.83
C LEU A 232 -16.05 20.07 35.81
N GLU A 233 -14.86 20.41 35.34
CA GLU A 233 -13.78 20.89 36.19
C GLU A 233 -12.91 21.87 35.40
N ILE A 234 -12.34 22.87 36.07
CA ILE A 234 -11.31 23.74 35.49
C ILE A 234 -10.08 23.63 36.39
N GLU A 235 -9.01 23.05 35.85
CA GLU A 235 -7.73 22.86 36.54
C GLU A 235 -7.10 24.21 36.89
N GLY A 236 -6.74 24.38 38.17
CA GLY A 236 -6.14 25.61 38.69
C GLY A 236 -7.11 26.68 39.21
N LEU A 237 -8.44 26.45 39.14
CA LEU A 237 -9.45 27.37 39.70
C LEU A 237 -10.40 26.63 40.65
N GLN A 238 -10.71 27.25 41.80
CA GLN A 238 -11.76 26.75 42.69
C GLN A 238 -13.15 27.05 42.13
N THR A 239 -14.15 26.24 42.47
CA THR A 239 -15.56 26.41 42.05
C THR A 239 -16.12 27.81 42.37
N ASN A 240 -15.66 28.43 43.46
CA ASN A 240 -16.02 29.79 43.85
C ASN A 240 -15.56 30.85 42.83
N GLN A 241 -14.47 30.59 42.10
CA GLN A 241 -13.88 31.50 41.12
C GLN A 241 -14.50 31.37 39.72
N PHE A 242 -15.38 30.38 39.50
CA PHE A 242 -16.07 30.18 38.21
C PHE A 242 -17.00 31.34 37.84
N LYS A 243 -17.34 32.21 38.80
CA LYS A 243 -18.09 33.46 38.54
C LYS A 243 -17.27 34.48 37.76
N ASN A 244 -15.95 34.42 37.86
CA ASN A 244 -15.02 35.36 37.23
C ASN A 244 -14.59 34.94 35.82
N VAL A 245 -14.95 33.72 35.39
CA VAL A 245 -14.67 33.18 34.06
C VAL A 245 -15.93 33.33 33.19
N MET A 246 -15.77 33.90 32.00
CA MET A 246 -16.79 34.00 30.96
C MET A 246 -16.33 33.28 29.69
N PHE A 247 -17.22 32.51 29.09
CA PHE A 247 -17.03 31.90 27.78
C PHE A 247 -17.93 32.61 26.78
N ASP A 248 -17.30 33.25 25.79
CA ASP A 248 -17.96 33.85 24.65
C ASP A 248 -17.91 32.84 23.49
N ILE A 249 -19.06 32.29 23.09
CA ILE A 249 -19.18 31.35 21.97
C ILE A 249 -19.74 32.12 20.77
N SER A 250 -18.97 32.23 19.69
CA SER A 250 -19.39 32.85 18.44
C SER A 250 -19.33 31.84 17.30
N PRO A 251 -20.38 31.73 16.46
CA PRO A 251 -20.32 30.92 15.25
C PRO A 251 -19.47 31.63 14.19
N THR A 252 -18.70 30.86 13.45
CA THR A 252 -17.83 31.32 12.36
C THR A 252 -18.60 31.40 11.03
N GLU A 253 -17.99 31.94 9.98
CA GLU A 253 -18.55 32.01 8.63
C GLU A 253 -18.78 30.61 8.00
N GLU A 254 -18.01 29.61 8.44
CA GLU A 254 -18.17 28.20 8.05
C GLU A 254 -19.13 27.45 8.98
N VAL A 255 -20.03 26.66 8.39
CA VAL A 255 -21.11 25.97 9.11
C VAL A 255 -20.57 24.75 9.83
N GLY A 256 -20.69 24.76 11.16
CA GLY A 256 -20.15 23.71 12.01
C GLY A 256 -18.97 24.21 12.83
N ASP A 257 -18.41 25.37 12.51
CA ASP A 257 -17.28 25.91 13.24
C ASP A 257 -17.69 26.97 14.23
N PHE A 258 -17.22 26.79 15.47
CA PHE A 258 -17.48 27.68 16.59
C PHE A 258 -16.17 28.19 17.16
N GLU A 259 -16.05 29.50 17.29
CA GLU A 259 -14.97 30.11 18.04
C GLU A 259 -15.43 30.30 19.50
N VAL A 260 -14.75 29.63 20.43
CA VAL A 260 -14.97 29.78 21.88
C VAL A 260 -13.83 30.59 22.47
N LYS A 261 -14.14 31.75 23.05
CA LYS A 261 -13.18 32.63 23.74
C LYS A 261 -13.41 32.56 25.23
N ALA A 262 -12.36 32.25 25.99
CA ALA A 262 -12.37 32.28 27.44
C ALA A 262 -11.84 33.64 27.93
N LYS A 263 -12.63 34.31 28.77
CA LYS A 263 -12.30 35.57 29.43
C LYS A 263 -12.24 35.37 30.93
N PHE A 264 -11.13 35.74 31.57
CA PHE A 264 -11.02 35.77 33.02
C PHE A 264 -10.95 37.21 33.51
N MET A 265 -11.89 37.63 34.36
CA MET A 265 -11.98 38.99 34.87
C MET A 265 -11.96 40.09 33.77
N GLY A 266 -12.49 39.78 32.59
CA GLY A 266 -12.55 40.70 31.44
C GLY A 266 -11.35 40.64 30.49
N VAL A 267 -10.29 39.90 30.83
CA VAL A 267 -9.13 39.67 29.95
C VAL A 267 -9.33 38.40 29.13
N GLU A 268 -9.17 38.50 27.81
CA GLU A 268 -9.17 37.34 26.90
C GLU A 268 -7.92 36.50 27.15
N MET A 269 -8.10 35.25 27.58
CA MET A 269 -7.01 34.34 27.89
C MET A 269 -6.69 33.46 26.69
N GLU A 270 -7.70 32.74 26.20
CA GLU A 270 -7.50 31.74 25.14
C GLU A 270 -8.70 31.70 24.19
N LYS A 271 -8.41 31.34 22.94
CA LYS A 271 -9.40 31.12 21.87
C LYS A 271 -9.21 29.71 21.31
N VAL A 272 -10.30 28.97 21.18
CA VAL A 272 -10.31 27.61 20.61
C VAL A 272 -11.37 27.56 19.52
N GLN A 273 -10.99 27.00 18.38
CA GLN A 273 -11.93 26.66 17.31
C GLN A 273 -12.46 25.25 17.55
N LEU A 274 -13.78 25.11 17.51
CA LEU A 274 -14.49 23.86 17.67
C LEU A 274 -15.20 23.52 16.37
N HIS A 275 -14.82 22.41 15.75
CA HIS A 275 -15.55 21.84 14.63
C HIS A 275 -16.64 20.92 15.20
N PHE A 276 -17.88 21.12 14.77
CA PHE A 276 -19.02 20.32 15.22
C PHE A 276 -18.86 18.84 14.84
N GLN A 277 -18.13 18.57 13.75
CA GLN A 277 -17.82 17.21 13.31
C GLN A 277 -16.92 16.46 14.29
N ASP A 278 -15.90 17.12 14.85
CA ASP A 278 -15.02 16.54 15.88
C ASP A 278 -15.82 16.17 17.14
N LEU A 279 -16.79 17.00 17.52
CA LEU A 279 -17.68 16.71 18.65
C LEU A 279 -18.55 15.47 18.40
N LEU A 280 -19.11 15.33 17.19
CA LEU A 280 -19.88 14.14 16.81
C LEU A 280 -19.00 12.88 16.73
N GLN A 281 -17.77 13.01 16.26
CA GLN A 281 -16.81 11.90 16.24
C GLN A 281 -16.48 11.44 17.67
N LEU A 282 -16.17 12.37 18.58
CA LEU A 282 -15.93 12.05 19.99
C LEU A 282 -17.14 11.37 20.65
N GLN A 283 -18.35 11.78 20.28
CA GLN A 283 -19.57 11.12 20.73
C GLN A 283 -19.68 9.67 20.19
N TYR A 284 -19.35 9.44 18.92
CA TYR A 284 -19.36 8.10 18.31
C TYR A 284 -18.31 7.17 18.93
N GLU A 285 -17.13 7.71 19.24
CA GLU A 285 -16.05 6.99 19.95
C GLU A 285 -16.36 6.72 21.44
N GLY A 286 -17.47 7.25 21.96
CA GLY A 286 -17.89 7.06 23.35
C GLY A 286 -17.15 7.95 24.35
N VAL A 287 -16.43 8.98 23.87
CA VAL A 287 -15.70 9.92 24.72
C VAL A 287 -16.67 10.94 25.31
N ALA A 288 -17.07 10.74 26.56
CA ALA A 288 -18.02 11.61 27.25
C ALA A 288 -17.42 12.97 27.69
N VAL A 289 -16.09 13.05 27.83
CA VAL A 289 -15.38 14.22 28.36
C VAL A 289 -14.26 14.65 27.43
N MET A 290 -14.29 15.91 27.00
CA MET A 290 -13.25 16.55 26.20
C MET A 290 -12.50 17.58 27.04
N LYS A 291 -11.19 17.71 26.83
CA LYS A 291 -10.40 18.79 27.40
C LYS A 291 -10.43 20.00 26.46
N MET A 292 -10.83 21.14 26.99
CA MET A 292 -10.83 22.45 26.35
C MET A 292 -9.79 23.32 27.04
N PHE A 293 -9.05 24.14 26.29
CA PHE A 293 -8.07 25.09 26.85
C PHE A 293 -6.99 24.43 27.72
N ASP A 294 -6.68 23.15 27.45
CA ASP A 294 -5.77 22.25 28.20
C ASP A 294 -6.00 22.14 29.72
N LYS A 295 -7.05 22.79 30.25
CA LYS A 295 -7.32 22.93 31.68
C LYS A 295 -8.79 22.74 32.02
N ALA A 296 -9.72 22.93 31.09
CA ALA A 296 -11.16 22.78 31.34
C ALA A 296 -11.68 21.43 30.81
N LYS A 297 -12.26 20.60 31.68
CA LYS A 297 -12.98 19.39 31.28
C LYS A 297 -14.43 19.73 30.96
N VAL A 298 -14.89 19.35 29.77
CA VAL A 298 -16.22 19.66 29.25
C VAL A 298 -16.91 18.37 28.82
N ASN A 299 -18.19 18.23 29.14
CA ASN A 299 -19.00 17.08 28.71
C ASN A 299 -19.41 17.25 27.25
N VAL A 300 -19.00 16.32 26.39
CA VAL A 300 -19.22 16.37 24.94
C VAL A 300 -20.72 16.33 24.60
N ASN A 301 -21.48 15.43 25.22
CA ASN A 301 -22.91 15.29 24.94
C ASN A 301 -23.72 16.53 25.32
N LEU A 302 -23.43 17.10 26.49
CA LEU A 302 -24.11 18.30 26.97
C LEU A 302 -23.65 19.57 26.23
N LEU A 303 -22.40 19.61 25.76
CA LEU A 303 -21.91 20.67 24.88
C LEU A 303 -22.61 20.62 23.53
N ILE A 304 -22.71 19.44 22.90
CA ILE A 304 -23.47 19.24 21.66
C ILE A 304 -24.92 19.66 21.87
N PHE A 305 -25.54 19.26 22.98
CA PHE A 305 -26.90 19.67 23.32
C PHE A 305 -27.03 21.20 23.49
N LEU A 306 -26.08 21.86 24.14
CA LEU A 306 -26.08 23.31 24.33
C LEU A 306 -25.95 24.05 22.99
N LEU A 307 -25.01 23.62 22.13
CA LEU A 307 -24.82 24.18 20.80
C LEU A 307 -26.05 23.94 19.93
N ASN A 308 -26.61 22.72 19.96
CA ASN A 308 -27.85 22.40 19.27
C ASN A 308 -29.03 23.22 19.77
N LYS A 309 -29.20 23.41 21.07
CA LYS A 309 -30.31 24.20 21.62
C LYS A 309 -30.20 25.68 21.31
N LYS A 310 -28.99 26.23 21.22
CA LYS A 310 -28.77 27.67 21.15
C LYS A 310 -28.47 28.20 19.76
N PHE A 311 -27.70 27.45 18.97
CA PHE A 311 -27.35 27.83 17.61
C PHE A 311 -28.20 27.10 16.58
N TYR A 312 -28.68 25.88 16.85
CA TYR A 312 -29.45 25.07 15.87
C TYR A 312 -30.90 24.78 16.29
N GLY A 313 -31.32 25.31 17.43
CA GLY A 313 -32.60 25.04 18.07
C GLY A 313 -33.67 25.98 17.54
N LYS A 314 -34.86 25.41 17.32
CA LYS A 314 -36.12 26.16 17.13
C LYS A 314 -36.32 27.19 18.25
#